data_AF-A0A1F8EUV6-F1
#
_entry.id   AF-A0A1F8EUV6-F1
#
_cell.length_a   1.000
_cell.length_b   1.000
_cell.length_c   1.000
_cell.angle_alpha   90.00
_cell.angle_beta   90.00
_cell.angle_gamma   90.00
#
_symmetry.space_group_name_H-M   'P 1'
#
loop_
_entity.id
_entity.type
_entity.pdbx_description
1 polymer ?
#
loop_
_entity_poly.entity_id
_entity_poly.type
_entity_poly.pdbx_seq_one_letter_code
_entity_poly.pdbx_strand_id
1 'polypeptide(L)' 'MSKGKNTLELLFESKPRVKILKFLFRNNSASFTAVELASRIQEPAEIVRREILRLMEVGLLKVQK' A
#
# COMPACT_ATOMS: atom_id res chain seq x y z
N MET A 1 8.59 25.31 -2.21
CA MET A 1 8.35 23.85 -2.38
C MET A 1 7.31 23.40 -1.34
N SER A 2 6.13 22.91 -1.74
CA SER A 2 5.07 22.54 -0.78
C SER A 2 5.50 21.29 0.02
N LYS A 3 5.73 21.44 1.32
CA LYS A 3 6.26 20.40 2.23
C LYS A 3 5.37 19.16 2.42
N GLY A 4 4.12 19.17 1.92
CA GLY A 4 3.13 18.11 2.18
C GLY A 4 3.09 16.94 1.20
N LYS A 5 3.62 17.07 -0.03
CA LYS A 5 3.39 16.04 -1.07
C LYS A 5 4.04 14.68 -0.75
N ASN A 6 5.15 14.69 -0.01
CA ASN A 6 5.96 13.50 0.26
C ASN A 6 6.09 13.16 1.75
N THR A 7 5.37 13.85 2.65
CA THR A 7 5.52 13.66 4.10
C THR A 7 5.29 12.22 4.54
N LEU A 8 4.28 11.56 3.98
CA LEU A 8 4.02 10.15 4.27
C LEU A 8 5.12 9.24 3.71
N GLU A 9 5.66 9.54 2.53
CA GLU A 9 6.74 8.75 1.94
C GLU A 9 8.02 8.82 2.79
N LEU A 10 8.28 10.00 3.38
CA LEU A 10 9.34 10.20 4.36
C LEU A 10 9.06 9.47 5.68
N LEU A 11 7.84 9.59 6.21
CA LEU A 11 7.46 8.95 7.48
C LEU A 11 7.53 7.43 7.43
N PHE A 12 7.10 6.85 6.31
CA PHE A 12 7.06 5.39 6.14
C PHE A 12 8.31 4.82 5.45
N GLU A 13 9.23 5.69 5.02
CA GLU A 13 10.44 5.36 4.24
C GLU A 13 10.18 4.41 3.06
N SER A 14 8.96 4.45 2.51
CA SER A 14 8.51 3.51 1.48
C SER A 14 7.39 4.12 0.64
N LYS A 15 7.73 4.50 -0.58
CA LYS A 15 6.78 5.00 -1.57
C LYS A 15 5.71 3.96 -1.94
N PRO A 16 6.04 2.68 -2.21
CA PRO A 16 5.03 1.65 -2.49
C PRO A 16 4.07 1.43 -1.32
N ARG A 17 4.56 1.46 -0.06
CA ARG A 17 3.70 1.34 1.14
C ARG A 17 2.65 2.43 1.20
N VAL A 18 3.07 3.67 0.97
CA VAL A 18 2.14 4.82 0.98
C VAL A 18 1.14 4.74 -0.16
N LYS A 19 1.55 4.28 -1.35
CA LYS A 19 0.62 4.02 -2.46
C LYS A 19 -0.42 2.95 -2.10
N ILE A 20 0.01 1.83 -1.52
CA ILE A 20 -0.88 0.75 -1.06
C ILE A 20 -1.90 1.29 -0.06
N LEU A 21 -1.44 1.99 0.98
CA LEU A 21 -2.31 2.54 2.02
C LEU A 21 -3.31 3.57 1.44
N LYS A 22 -2.84 4.49 0.59
CA LYS A 22 -3.72 5.47 -0.07
C LYS A 22 -4.76 4.79 -0.96
N PHE A 23 -4.37 3.75 -1.70
CA PHE A 23 -5.28 3.03 -2.57
C PHE A 23 -6.35 2.31 -1.76
N LEU A 24 -5.96 1.52 -0.76
CA LEU A 24 -6.89 0.75 0.06
C LEU A 24 -7.81 1.66 0.90
N PHE A 25 -7.30 2.78 1.40
CA PHE A 25 -8.13 3.75 2.13
C PHE A 25 -9.23 4.37 1.26
N ARG A 26 -8.94 4.61 -0.03
CA ARG A 26 -9.93 5.10 -1.00
C ARG A 26 -10.91 4.03 -1.48
N ASN A 27 -10.58 2.76 -1.30
CA ASN A 27 -11.36 1.61 -1.76
C ASN A 27 -11.66 0.66 -0.58
N ASN A 28 -12.06 1.22 0.57
CA ASN A 28 -12.14 0.52 1.85
C ASN A 28 -13.17 -0.64 1.91
N SER A 29 -14.15 -0.66 1.00
CA SER A 29 -15.18 -1.70 0.90
C SER A 29 -14.81 -2.81 -0.10
N ALA A 30 -13.69 -2.68 -0.80
CA ALA A 30 -13.27 -3.62 -1.84
C ALA A 30 -12.07 -4.45 -1.40
N SER A 31 -12.02 -5.67 -1.92
CA SER A 31 -10.95 -6.63 -1.68
C SER A 31 -10.14 -6.79 -2.95
N PHE A 32 -8.83 -6.90 -2.76
CA PHE A 32 -7.89 -6.93 -3.88
C PHE A 32 -6.87 -8.04 -3.66
N THR A 33 -6.56 -8.76 -4.72
CA THR A 33 -5.38 -9.61 -4.74
C THR A 33 -4.11 -8.75 -4.82
N ALA A 34 -2.97 -9.29 -4.39
CA ALA A 34 -1.69 -8.58 -4.47
C ALA A 34 -1.32 -8.21 -5.92
N VAL A 35 -1.70 -9.04 -6.90
CA VAL A 35 -1.42 -8.81 -8.33
C VAL A 35 -2.26 -7.67 -8.88
N GLU A 36 -3.56 -7.65 -8.58
CA GLU A 36 -4.44 -6.55 -8.96
C GLU A 36 -3.98 -5.24 -8.33
N LEU A 37 -3.65 -5.27 -7.03
CA LEU A 37 -3.18 -4.09 -6.32
C LEU A 37 -1.92 -3.52 -6.99
N ALA A 38 -0.95 -4.38 -7.31
CA ALA A 38 0.28 -4.00 -7.99
C ALA A 38 0.02 -3.34 -9.35
N SER A 39 -0.88 -3.90 -10.16
CA SER A 39 -1.30 -3.31 -11.43
C SER A 39 -1.95 -1.93 -11.23
N ARG A 40 -2.86 -1.80 -10.26
CA ARG A 40 -3.58 -0.55 -9.98
C ARG A 40 -2.68 0.59 -9.50
N ILE A 41 -1.66 0.29 -8.69
CA ILE A 41 -0.72 1.31 -8.16
C ILE A 41 0.54 1.48 -9.01
N GLN A 42 0.67 0.71 -10.09
CA GLN A 42 1.79 0.69 -11.02
C GLN A 42 3.13 0.45 -10.28
N GLU A 43 3.18 -0.61 -9.50
CA GLU A 43 4.39 -1.05 -8.78
C GLU A 43 4.67 -2.54 -9.08
N PRO A 44 5.92 -3.00 -8.98
CA PRO A 44 6.24 -4.41 -9.15
C PRO A 44 5.53 -5.31 -8.15
N ALA A 45 4.93 -6.42 -8.62
CA ALA A 45 4.12 -7.30 -7.79
C ALA A 45 4.87 -7.89 -6.59
N GLU A 46 6.18 -8.17 -6.75
CA GLU A 46 7.02 -8.66 -5.65
C GLU A 46 7.15 -7.63 -4.52
N ILE A 47 7.39 -6.36 -4.87
CA ILE A 47 7.49 -5.26 -3.91
C ILE A 47 6.16 -5.09 -3.18
N VAL A 48 5.05 -5.15 -3.92
CA VAL A 48 3.71 -5.02 -3.34
C VAL A 48 3.38 -6.17 -2.39
N ARG A 49 3.70 -7.41 -2.76
CA ARG A 49 3.55 -8.56 -1.85
C ARG A 49 4.33 -8.37 -0.55
N ARG A 50 5.60 -7.95 -0.62
CA ARG A 50 6.43 -7.72 0.56
C ARG A 50 5.84 -6.63 1.47
N GLU A 51 5.38 -5.52 0.90
CA GLU A 51 4.77 -4.45 1.69
C GLU A 51 3.41 -4.85 2.27
N ILE A 52 2.58 -5.62 1.55
CA ILE A 52 1.34 -6.18 2.09
C ILE A 52 1.64 -7.06 3.32
N LEU A 53 2.62 -7.95 3.24
CA LEU A 53 3.00 -8.82 4.36
C LEU A 53 3.42 -7.99 5.59
N ARG A 54 4.28 -6.99 5.40
CA ARG A 54 4.67 -6.07 6.48
C ARG A 54 3.48 -5.33 7.09
N LEU A 55 2.55 -4.87 6.24
CA LEU A 55 1.34 -4.18 6.69
C LEU A 55 0.38 -5.13 7.44
N MET A 56 0.38 -6.42 7.11
CA MET A 56 -0.35 -7.44 7.87
C MET A 56 0.31 -7.74 9.21
N GLU A 57 1.64 -7.85 9.25
CA GLU A 57 2.42 -8.09 10.48
C GLU A 57 2.15 -7.00 11.53
N VAL A 58 2.02 -5.73 11.11
CA VAL A 58 1.68 -4.60 12.00
C VAL A 58 0.17 -4.43 12.22
N GLY A 59 -0.66 -5.32 11.66
CA GLY A 59 -2.12 -5.34 11.87
C GLY A 59 -2.92 -4.29 11.09
N LEU A 60 -2.32 -3.62 10.10
CA LEU A 60 -3.02 -2.64 9.25
C LEU A 60 -3.85 -3.28 8.14
N LEU A 61 -3.50 -4.48 7.70
CA LEU A 61 -4.24 -5.25 6.70
C LEU A 61 -4.61 -6.63 7.23
N LYS A 62 -5.71 -7.18 6.71
CA LYS A 62 -6.19 -8.53 7.01
C LYS A 62 -6.48 -9.28 5.72
N VAL A 63 -6.23 -10.58 5.72
CA VAL A 63 -6.68 -11.47 4.65
C VAL A 63 -8.19 -11.65 4.79
N GLN A 64 -8.94 -11.33 3.74
CA GLN A 64 -10.31 -11.81 3.62
C GLN A 64 -10.27 -13.24 3.10
N LYS A 65 -10.98 -14.14 3.80
CA LYS A 65 -11.23 -15.51 3.38
C LYS A 65 -12.50 -15.56 2.57
#